data_AF-A0A380BQ38-F1
#
_entry.id   AF-A0A380BQ38-F1
#
_cell.length_a   1.000
_cell.length_b   1.000
_cell.length_c   1.000
_cell.angle_alpha   90.00
_cell.angle_beta   90.00
_cell.angle_gamma   90.00
#
_symmetry.space_group_name_H-M   'P 1'
#
loop_
_entity.id
_entity.type
_entity.pdbx_description
1 polymer ?
#
loop_
_entity_poly.entity_id
_entity_poly.type
_entity_poly.pdbx_seq_one_letter_code
_entity_poly.pdbx_strand_id
1 'polypeptide(L)'
;MKRVNGHEVINLFEQWSPKSYALEGDPVGVHVGQLNRPVEKVLVTLDVNEEVVDEAIEKGANLIIAHHPPIFRPLKNIATDTVQGRMFEKCIKHDITIYAAHTNLDVAKGGVNDMLAEKIGLVNTKVMEQTYSEALYKMIVFCPATHAEEMRIALGQAGAGAIGEYTACSFTSEGAGRFTPADNANPYIGQVGKEEVVAEEKIEVIVPAPNRNRVLKAMLNAHPYEEPAYDILKLEQRGNTLGLGRVGELEEPLTLDLFASKVKDVFQVPALRYVGDPNKMIRKVAVLGGDGNKYIHAAKRNGADVLVTGDLYYHVAHDAESINLAVVDPGHNIEKVMIEGVAVYMQQACNDAKFAVNFLKSEVNTEPFQFK
;
A
#
# COMPACT_ATOMS: atom_id res chain seq x y z
N MET A 1 22.12 11.76 -12.12
CA MET A 1 21.23 10.99 -11.22
C MET A 1 22.07 10.38 -10.10
N LYS A 2 21.53 10.30 -8.88
CA LYS A 2 22.18 9.76 -7.68
C LYS A 2 22.19 8.23 -7.73
N ARG A 3 23.34 7.60 -7.47
CA ARG A 3 23.40 6.15 -7.21
C ARG A 3 22.88 5.88 -5.80
N VAL A 4 21.99 4.90 -5.67
CA VAL A 4 21.28 4.60 -4.43
C VAL A 4 21.41 3.13 -4.07
N ASN A 5 21.14 2.79 -2.81
CA ASN A 5 21.05 1.41 -2.37
C ASN A 5 19.59 0.90 -2.37
N GLY A 6 19.42 -0.40 -2.09
CA GLY A 6 18.11 -1.02 -1.97
C GLY A 6 17.21 -0.37 -0.90
N HIS A 7 17.76 0.16 0.19
CA HIS A 7 16.94 0.81 1.23
C HIS A 7 16.23 2.05 0.67
N GLU A 8 16.94 2.87 -0.10
CA GLU A 8 16.35 4.06 -0.71
C GLU A 8 15.28 3.72 -1.74
N VAL A 9 15.52 2.69 -2.56
CA VAL A 9 14.54 2.20 -3.56
C VAL A 9 13.29 1.67 -2.87
N ILE A 10 13.45 0.81 -1.86
CA ILE A 10 12.32 0.22 -1.13
C ILE A 10 11.60 1.25 -0.27
N ASN A 11 12.30 2.21 0.34
CA ASN A 11 11.64 3.31 1.05
C ASN A 11 10.78 4.18 0.11
N LEU A 12 11.18 4.32 -1.15
CA LEU A 12 10.37 5.03 -2.15
C LEU A 12 9.16 4.20 -2.55
N PHE A 13 9.32 2.87 -2.74
CA PHE A 13 8.20 1.96 -2.99
C PHE A 13 7.19 1.95 -1.82
N GLU A 14 7.69 1.88 -0.58
CA GLU A 14 6.86 1.85 0.63
C GLU A 14 6.17 3.18 0.94
N GLN A 15 6.52 4.30 0.28
CA GLN A 15 5.70 5.52 0.32
C GLN A 15 4.38 5.35 -0.43
N TRP A 16 4.37 4.49 -1.46
CA TRP A 16 3.19 4.18 -2.26
C TRP A 16 2.41 2.98 -1.70
N SER A 17 3.12 1.89 -1.40
CA SER A 17 2.56 0.64 -0.88
C SER A 17 3.27 0.23 0.43
N PRO A 18 3.03 0.95 1.54
CA PRO A 18 3.62 0.63 2.83
C PRO A 18 3.20 -0.75 3.34
N LYS A 19 4.11 -1.43 4.04
CA LYS A 19 3.86 -2.75 4.64
C LYS A 19 2.64 -2.80 5.56
N SER A 20 2.27 -1.67 6.19
CA SER A 20 1.10 -1.57 7.05
C SER A 20 -0.23 -1.78 6.33
N TYR A 21 -0.25 -1.78 4.99
CA TYR A 21 -1.43 -2.11 4.20
C TYR A 21 -1.63 -3.61 4.02
N ALA A 22 -0.60 -4.42 4.26
CA ALA A 22 -0.70 -5.86 4.13
C ALA A 22 -1.70 -6.42 5.15
N LEU A 23 -2.41 -7.48 4.77
CA LEU A 23 -3.29 -8.21 5.67
C LEU A 23 -2.49 -8.87 6.80
N GLU A 24 -3.18 -9.11 7.91
CA GLU A 24 -2.57 -9.78 9.05
C GLU A 24 -2.00 -11.16 8.66
N GLY A 25 -0.73 -11.38 8.99
CA GLY A 25 -0.01 -12.62 8.70
C GLY A 25 0.57 -12.73 7.30
N ASP A 26 0.40 -11.72 6.44
CA ASP A 26 0.97 -11.73 5.09
C ASP A 26 2.49 -11.44 5.10
N PRO A 27 3.34 -12.34 4.57
CA PRO A 27 4.79 -12.16 4.63
C PRO A 27 5.25 -11.22 3.50
N VAL A 28 5.19 -9.90 3.76
CA VAL A 28 5.73 -8.86 2.86
C VAL A 28 7.10 -8.39 3.32
N GLY A 29 7.89 -7.79 2.42
CA GLY A 29 9.21 -7.25 2.74
C GLY A 29 10.35 -8.05 2.11
N VAL A 30 11.54 -8.05 2.73
CA VAL A 30 12.71 -8.77 2.19
C VAL A 30 12.61 -10.26 2.54
N HIS A 31 12.64 -11.12 1.52
CA HIS A 31 12.63 -12.58 1.67
C HIS A 31 14.04 -13.18 1.58
N VAL A 32 14.87 -12.64 0.70
CA VAL A 32 16.25 -13.10 0.44
C VAL A 32 17.14 -11.88 0.24
N GLY A 33 18.37 -11.91 0.74
CA GLY A 33 19.37 -10.87 0.49
C GLY A 33 19.34 -9.70 1.48
N GLN A 34 19.80 -8.53 1.03
CA GLN A 34 19.98 -7.33 1.86
C GLN A 34 19.91 -6.04 1.02
N LEU A 35 19.43 -4.96 1.63
CA LEU A 35 19.14 -3.70 0.94
C LEU A 35 20.25 -2.64 1.01
N ASN A 36 21.36 -2.93 1.69
CA ASN A 36 22.49 -1.99 1.86
C ASN A 36 23.46 -1.94 0.67
N ARG A 37 23.15 -2.63 -0.43
CA ARG A 37 23.97 -2.70 -1.65
C ARG A 37 23.50 -1.69 -2.71
N PRO A 38 24.41 -1.17 -3.56
CA PRO A 38 24.03 -0.34 -4.70
C PRO A 38 23.06 -1.08 -5.63
N VAL A 39 22.02 -0.40 -6.11
CA VAL A 39 21.04 -0.95 -7.05
C VAL A 39 21.03 -0.08 -8.30
N GLU A 40 21.29 -0.69 -9.46
CA GLU A 40 21.21 -0.02 -10.77
C GLU A 40 20.00 -0.52 -11.58
N LYS A 41 19.61 -1.79 -11.38
CA LYS A 41 18.51 -2.43 -12.08
C LYS A 41 17.64 -3.23 -11.12
N VAL A 42 16.34 -3.05 -11.24
CA VAL A 42 15.32 -3.78 -10.48
C VAL A 42 14.47 -4.58 -11.45
N LEU A 43 14.28 -5.87 -11.21
CA LEU A 43 13.33 -6.68 -11.97
C LEU A 43 11.99 -6.73 -11.22
N VAL A 44 10.90 -6.41 -11.91
CA VAL A 44 9.54 -6.54 -11.40
C VAL A 44 8.92 -7.82 -11.97
N THR A 45 8.32 -8.65 -11.12
CA THR A 45 7.72 -9.93 -11.51
C THR A 45 6.49 -10.26 -10.67
N LEU A 46 5.58 -11.09 -11.19
CA LEU A 46 4.46 -11.65 -10.41
C LEU A 46 4.96 -12.71 -9.43
N ASP A 47 5.49 -13.80 -9.97
CA ASP A 47 6.04 -14.92 -9.23
C ASP A 47 7.57 -14.94 -9.33
N VAL A 48 8.22 -15.55 -8.33
CA VAL A 48 9.67 -15.85 -8.40
C VAL A 48 9.83 -17.35 -8.52
N ASN A 49 10.22 -17.79 -9.71
CA ASN A 49 10.68 -19.15 -9.99
C ASN A 49 12.17 -19.13 -10.40
N GLU A 50 12.75 -20.29 -10.70
CA GLU A 50 14.15 -20.40 -11.10
C GLU A 50 14.47 -19.60 -12.38
N GLU A 51 13.55 -19.58 -13.35
CA GLU A 51 13.70 -18.86 -14.64
C GLU A 51 13.70 -17.34 -14.47
N VAL A 52 12.88 -16.79 -13.57
CA VAL A 52 12.87 -15.36 -13.24
C VAL A 52 14.18 -14.93 -12.57
N VAL A 53 14.77 -15.80 -11.74
CA VAL A 53 16.09 -15.53 -11.16
C VAL A 53 17.17 -15.55 -12.24
N ASP A 54 17.10 -16.48 -13.19
CA ASP A 54 18.00 -16.53 -14.34
C ASP A 54 17.88 -15.25 -15.20
N GLU A 55 16.65 -14.79 -15.48
CA GLU A 55 16.39 -13.52 -16.16
C GLU A 55 17.01 -12.33 -15.41
N ALA A 56 16.88 -12.28 -14.08
CA ALA A 56 17.49 -11.21 -13.28
C ALA A 56 19.02 -11.22 -13.40
N ILE A 57 19.65 -12.41 -13.37
CA ILE A 57 21.10 -12.57 -13.56
C ILE A 57 21.51 -12.08 -14.94
N GLU A 58 20.84 -12.54 -16.00
CA GLU A 58 21.12 -12.17 -17.39
C GLU A 58 20.98 -10.67 -17.64
N LYS A 59 19.93 -10.05 -17.10
CA LYS A 59 19.67 -8.61 -17.23
C LYS A 59 20.52 -7.78 -16.26
N GLY A 60 21.23 -8.40 -15.32
CA GLY A 60 22.08 -7.74 -14.32
C GLY A 60 21.29 -6.98 -13.24
N ALA A 61 20.09 -7.45 -12.89
CA ALA A 61 19.29 -6.92 -11.80
C ALA A 61 19.65 -7.62 -10.49
N ASN A 62 20.00 -6.84 -9.46
CA ASN A 62 20.35 -7.36 -8.13
C ASN A 62 19.25 -7.14 -7.08
N LEU A 63 18.10 -6.61 -7.50
CA LEU A 63 16.88 -6.51 -6.70
C LEU A 63 15.69 -6.98 -7.56
N ILE A 64 14.89 -7.89 -7.00
CA ILE A 64 13.61 -8.33 -7.55
C ILE A 64 12.50 -7.79 -6.64
N ILE A 65 11.53 -7.09 -7.21
CA ILE A 65 10.26 -6.78 -6.54
C ILE A 65 9.22 -7.74 -7.10
N ALA A 66 8.78 -8.67 -6.26
CA ALA A 66 7.78 -9.67 -6.60
C ALA A 66 6.44 -9.35 -5.92
N HIS A 67 5.32 -9.67 -6.55
CA HIS A 67 4.03 -9.59 -5.87
C HIS A 67 3.82 -10.81 -4.96
N HIS A 68 4.01 -12.02 -5.48
CA HIS A 68 3.86 -13.23 -4.69
C HIS A 68 5.11 -13.55 -3.84
N PRO A 69 4.95 -13.73 -2.51
CA PRO A 69 6.08 -14.04 -1.64
C PRO A 69 6.66 -15.43 -1.94
N PRO A 70 7.96 -15.56 -2.29
CA PRO A 70 8.56 -16.89 -2.54
C PRO A 70 8.72 -17.73 -1.27
N ILE A 71 8.61 -17.10 -0.10
CA ILE A 71 8.55 -17.76 1.21
C ILE A 71 7.22 -17.38 1.86
N PHE A 72 6.12 -17.95 1.38
CA PHE A 72 4.80 -17.73 1.96
C PHE A 72 4.60 -18.48 3.29
N ARG A 73 5.29 -19.61 3.46
CA ARG A 73 5.33 -20.39 4.71
C ARG A 73 6.77 -20.49 5.20
N PRO A 74 7.02 -20.50 6.52
CA PRO A 74 8.37 -20.66 7.06
C PRO A 74 9.08 -21.90 6.51
N LEU A 75 10.30 -21.70 6.01
CA LEU A 75 11.12 -22.80 5.46
C LEU A 75 11.58 -23.73 6.58
N LYS A 76 11.46 -25.04 6.36
CA LYS A 76 12.03 -26.05 7.27
C LYS A 76 13.49 -26.38 6.96
N ASN A 77 13.88 -26.24 5.69
CA ASN A 77 15.24 -26.46 5.18
C ASN A 77 15.43 -25.74 3.84
N ILE A 78 16.66 -25.69 3.35
CA ILE A 78 17.03 -25.21 2.01
C ILE A 78 17.88 -26.33 1.36
N ALA A 79 17.23 -27.38 0.89
CA ALA A 79 17.90 -28.46 0.17
C ALA A 79 18.15 -28.03 -1.29
N THR A 80 19.42 -27.79 -1.64
CA THR A 80 19.82 -27.19 -2.93
C THR A 80 19.75 -28.16 -4.12
N ASP A 81 19.31 -29.39 -3.91
CA ASP A 81 18.92 -30.35 -4.93
C ASP A 81 17.44 -30.22 -5.35
N THR A 82 16.64 -29.43 -4.65
CA THR A 82 15.26 -29.09 -5.02
C THR A 82 15.17 -27.83 -5.89
N VAL A 83 14.10 -27.68 -6.68
CA VAL A 83 13.87 -26.49 -7.54
C VAL A 83 13.89 -25.20 -6.71
N GLN A 84 13.15 -25.16 -5.60
CA GLN A 84 13.08 -23.98 -4.74
C GLN A 84 14.42 -23.72 -4.02
N GLY A 85 15.11 -24.76 -3.58
CA GLY A 85 16.42 -24.63 -2.97
C GLY A 85 17.48 -24.08 -3.94
N ARG A 86 17.50 -24.55 -5.20
CA ARG A 86 18.37 -24.00 -6.26
C ARG A 86 18.06 -22.54 -6.57
N MET A 87 16.78 -22.18 -6.64
CA MET A 87 16.38 -20.78 -6.83
C MET A 87 16.95 -19.88 -5.71
N PHE A 88 16.79 -20.29 -4.44
CA PHE A 88 17.38 -19.53 -3.32
C PHE A 88 18.91 -19.53 -3.34
N GLU A 89 19.54 -20.66 -3.66
CA GLU A 89 20.99 -20.76 -3.82
C GLU A 89 21.50 -19.79 -4.90
N LYS A 90 20.83 -19.71 -6.05
CA LYS A 90 21.14 -18.75 -7.12
C LYS A 90 21.02 -17.31 -6.62
N CYS A 91 19.92 -16.96 -5.95
CA CYS A 91 19.76 -15.61 -5.39
C CYS A 91 20.91 -15.24 -4.44
N ILE A 92 21.29 -16.15 -3.54
CA ILE A 92 22.38 -15.93 -2.57
C ILE A 92 23.73 -15.80 -3.29
N LYS A 93 24.06 -16.72 -4.22
CA LYS A 93 25.35 -16.72 -4.92
C LYS A 93 25.53 -15.55 -5.89
N HIS A 94 24.43 -15.01 -6.42
CA HIS A 94 24.43 -13.87 -7.33
C HIS A 94 24.07 -12.55 -6.66
N ASP A 95 24.01 -12.53 -5.32
CA ASP A 95 23.75 -11.33 -4.54
C ASP A 95 22.41 -10.62 -4.85
N ILE A 96 21.43 -11.39 -5.32
CA ILE A 96 20.09 -10.92 -5.67
C ILE A 96 19.22 -10.86 -4.40
N THR A 97 18.63 -9.68 -4.18
CA THR A 97 17.65 -9.47 -3.12
C THR A 97 16.24 -9.66 -3.66
N ILE A 98 15.38 -10.35 -2.94
CA ILE A 98 13.95 -10.46 -3.27
C ILE A 98 13.14 -9.69 -2.23
N TYR A 99 12.35 -8.73 -2.70
CA TYR A 99 11.35 -8.00 -1.92
C TYR A 99 9.94 -8.41 -2.39
N ALA A 100 9.07 -8.84 -1.48
CA ALA A 100 7.69 -9.18 -1.76
C ALA A 100 6.74 -8.02 -1.39
N ALA A 101 5.87 -7.66 -2.32
CA ALA A 101 4.81 -6.68 -2.20
C ALA A 101 3.47 -7.30 -2.60
N HIS A 102 2.87 -8.03 -1.67
CA HIS A 102 1.68 -8.85 -1.88
C HIS A 102 0.41 -8.04 -1.57
N THR A 103 -0.28 -8.33 -0.46
CA THR A 103 -1.57 -7.68 -0.18
C THR A 103 -1.47 -6.17 0.11
N ASN A 104 -0.29 -5.66 0.48
CA ASN A 104 -0.08 -4.21 0.55
C ASN A 104 -0.22 -3.53 -0.81
N LEU A 105 0.15 -4.22 -1.90
CA LEU A 105 -0.01 -3.70 -3.26
C LEU A 105 -1.46 -3.86 -3.75
N ASP A 106 -2.18 -4.89 -3.30
CA ASP A 106 -3.61 -5.05 -3.60
C ASP A 106 -4.48 -3.96 -2.97
N VAL A 107 -4.08 -3.51 -1.78
CA VAL A 107 -4.76 -2.49 -0.99
C VAL A 107 -4.42 -1.06 -1.45
N ALA A 108 -3.20 -0.85 -1.95
CA ALA A 108 -2.71 0.47 -2.33
C ALA A 108 -3.56 1.13 -3.44
N LYS A 109 -3.66 2.46 -3.38
CA LYS A 109 -4.26 3.25 -4.47
C LYS A 109 -3.35 3.22 -5.70
N GLY A 110 -3.91 2.92 -6.87
CA GLY A 110 -3.17 2.64 -8.09
C GLY A 110 -2.54 1.25 -8.12
N GLY A 111 -2.79 0.41 -7.11
CA GLY A 111 -2.27 -0.95 -7.00
C GLY A 111 -3.00 -1.95 -7.91
N VAL A 112 -2.82 -3.25 -7.66
CA VAL A 112 -3.29 -4.34 -8.55
C VAL A 112 -4.77 -4.17 -8.93
N ASN A 113 -5.64 -3.97 -7.93
CA ASN A 113 -7.08 -3.89 -8.16
C ASN A 113 -7.52 -2.63 -8.91
N ASP A 114 -6.77 -1.52 -8.81
CA ASP A 114 -7.02 -0.32 -9.61
C ASP A 114 -6.58 -0.56 -11.07
N MET A 115 -5.41 -1.18 -11.28
CA MET A 115 -4.92 -1.54 -12.61
C MET A 115 -5.87 -2.50 -13.34
N LEU A 116 -6.41 -3.50 -12.63
CA LEU A 116 -7.41 -4.41 -13.17
C LEU A 116 -8.71 -3.68 -13.54
N ALA A 117 -9.20 -2.81 -12.66
CA ALA A 117 -10.42 -2.03 -12.90
C ALA A 117 -10.26 -1.07 -14.10
N GLU A 118 -9.11 -0.40 -14.21
CA GLU A 118 -8.78 0.46 -15.35
C GLU A 118 -8.73 -0.35 -16.65
N LYS A 119 -8.09 -1.51 -16.65
CA LYS A 119 -8.00 -2.36 -17.86
C LYS A 119 -9.38 -2.82 -18.35
N ILE A 120 -10.29 -3.13 -17.43
CA ILE A 120 -11.70 -3.48 -17.75
C ILE A 120 -12.47 -2.24 -18.27
N GLY A 121 -12.01 -1.04 -17.95
CA GLY A 121 -12.68 0.23 -18.27
C GLY A 121 -13.81 0.55 -17.30
N LEU A 122 -13.60 0.29 -16.00
CA LEU A 122 -14.56 0.66 -14.96
C LEU A 122 -14.43 2.14 -14.60
N VAL A 123 -15.56 2.81 -14.48
CA VAL A 123 -15.65 4.19 -14.00
C VAL A 123 -16.24 4.24 -12.59
N ASN A 124 -16.06 5.37 -11.90
CA ASN A 124 -16.59 5.61 -10.55
C ASN A 124 -16.22 4.50 -9.55
N THR A 125 -14.97 4.05 -9.59
CA THR A 125 -14.50 2.94 -8.76
C THR A 125 -14.41 3.34 -7.28
N LYS A 126 -14.77 2.41 -6.42
CA LYS A 126 -14.59 2.50 -4.96
C LYS A 126 -14.03 1.18 -4.42
N VAL A 127 -13.45 1.23 -3.22
CA VAL A 127 -12.98 0.03 -2.50
C VAL A 127 -14.14 -0.95 -2.30
N MET A 128 -13.90 -2.23 -2.58
CA MET A 128 -14.91 -3.28 -2.39
C MET A 128 -14.98 -3.74 -0.93
N GLU A 129 -13.85 -4.16 -0.36
CA GLU A 129 -13.77 -4.62 1.02
C GLU A 129 -12.71 -3.80 1.76
N GLN A 130 -13.13 -3.05 2.77
CA GLN A 130 -12.22 -2.22 3.56
C GLN A 130 -11.38 -3.10 4.48
N THR A 131 -10.05 -3.08 4.29
CA THR A 131 -9.10 -3.84 5.13
C THR A 131 -8.15 -2.93 5.89
N TYR A 132 -8.03 -1.67 5.48
CA TYR A 132 -7.20 -0.68 6.13
C TYR A 132 -7.97 0.62 6.38
N SER A 133 -7.68 1.23 7.51
CA SER A 133 -8.06 2.60 7.80
C SER A 133 -6.93 3.29 8.51
N GLU A 134 -6.57 4.47 8.04
CA GLU A 134 -5.55 5.27 8.68
C GLU A 134 -5.99 5.68 10.09
N ALA A 135 -5.17 5.36 11.08
CA ALA A 135 -5.40 5.82 12.44
C ALA A 135 -5.11 7.33 12.53
N LEU A 136 -6.00 8.05 13.19
CA LEU A 136 -5.85 9.47 13.44
C LEU A 136 -5.49 9.72 14.90
N TYR A 137 -4.66 10.74 15.11
CA TYR A 137 -4.32 11.24 16.43
C TYR A 137 -4.70 12.70 16.55
N LYS A 138 -5.08 13.14 17.75
CA LYS A 138 -5.14 14.55 18.12
C LYS A 138 -3.86 14.87 18.86
N MET A 139 -3.02 15.73 18.29
CA MET A 139 -1.88 16.30 18.98
C MET A 139 -2.30 17.63 19.60
N ILE A 140 -2.00 17.79 20.88
CA ILE A 140 -2.25 19.00 21.65
C ILE A 140 -0.89 19.48 22.17
N VAL A 141 -0.53 20.73 21.92
CA VAL A 141 0.69 21.35 22.44
C VAL A 141 0.35 22.67 23.11
N PHE A 142 1.04 22.99 24.19
CA PHE A 142 0.88 24.22 24.96
C PHE A 142 2.15 25.05 24.79
N CYS A 143 2.04 26.27 24.26
CA CYS A 143 3.19 27.13 24.05
C CYS A 143 2.90 28.61 24.36
N PRO A 144 3.92 29.43 24.66
CA PRO A 144 3.75 30.87 24.80
C PRO A 144 3.08 31.49 23.57
N ALA A 145 2.18 32.45 23.78
CA ALA A 145 1.51 33.16 22.69
C ALA A 145 2.49 33.80 21.67
N THR A 146 3.69 34.18 22.12
CA THR A 146 4.76 34.73 21.27
C THR A 146 5.33 33.74 20.25
N HIS A 147 5.17 32.42 20.46
CA HIS A 147 5.70 31.36 19.58
C HIS A 147 4.59 30.51 18.94
N ALA A 148 3.33 30.81 19.24
CA ALA A 148 2.21 29.98 18.81
C ALA A 148 2.01 29.97 17.29
N GLU A 149 2.29 31.08 16.61
CA GLU A 149 2.20 31.17 15.16
C GLU A 149 3.27 30.31 14.47
N GLU A 150 4.51 30.40 14.93
CA GLU A 150 5.61 29.57 14.43
C GLU A 150 5.33 28.07 14.65
N MET A 151 4.75 27.73 15.82
CA MET A 151 4.33 26.37 16.12
C MET A 151 3.27 25.85 15.14
N ARG A 152 2.21 26.62 14.85
CA ARG A 152 1.19 26.25 13.86
C ARG A 152 1.79 26.03 12.48
N ILE A 153 2.69 26.92 12.05
CA ILE A 153 3.39 26.79 10.76
C ILE A 153 4.22 25.51 10.72
N ALA A 154 5.01 25.24 11.77
CA ALA A 154 5.86 24.04 11.85
C ALA A 154 5.03 22.74 11.81
N LEU A 155 3.92 22.69 12.55
CA LEU A 155 3.00 21.55 12.55
C LEU A 155 2.36 21.35 11.17
N GLY A 156 1.87 22.43 10.54
CA GLY A 156 1.25 22.40 9.22
C GLY A 156 2.22 21.91 8.13
N GLN A 157 3.44 22.45 8.11
CA GLN A 157 4.50 22.03 7.18
C GLN A 157 4.92 20.57 7.37
N ALA A 158 4.87 20.07 8.61
CA ALA A 158 5.11 18.66 8.91
C ALA A 158 3.95 17.73 8.52
N GLY A 159 2.83 18.28 8.02
CA GLY A 159 1.67 17.53 7.53
C GLY A 159 0.62 17.24 8.60
N ALA A 160 0.57 18.02 9.68
CA ALA A 160 -0.57 18.04 10.59
C ALA A 160 -1.73 18.87 10.01
N GLY A 161 -2.96 18.53 10.38
CA GLY A 161 -4.15 19.27 9.98
C GLY A 161 -4.53 19.12 8.50
N ALA A 162 -4.07 18.06 7.84
CA ALA A 162 -4.54 17.70 6.50
C ALA A 162 -5.84 16.89 6.62
N ILE A 163 -6.97 17.47 6.22
CA ILE A 163 -8.30 16.89 6.34
C ILE A 163 -9.10 17.21 5.07
N GLY A 164 -9.40 16.18 4.27
CA GLY A 164 -10.03 16.37 2.96
C GLY A 164 -9.18 17.29 2.08
N GLU A 165 -9.81 18.31 1.52
CA GLU A 165 -9.15 19.31 0.65
C GLU A 165 -8.50 20.47 1.44
N TYR A 166 -8.50 20.43 2.77
CA TYR A 166 -7.93 21.45 3.63
C TYR A 166 -6.58 21.01 4.20
N THR A 167 -5.66 21.97 4.34
CA THR A 167 -4.32 21.75 4.89
C THR A 167 -4.08 22.67 6.08
N ALA A 168 -3.15 22.29 6.96
CA ALA A 168 -2.74 23.06 8.14
C ALA A 168 -3.89 23.46 9.08
N CYS A 169 -4.96 22.66 9.14
CA CYS A 169 -6.06 22.89 10.08
C CYS A 169 -5.60 22.75 11.53
N SER A 170 -5.78 23.80 12.32
CA SER A 170 -5.53 23.82 13.75
C SER A 170 -6.66 24.54 14.48
N PHE A 171 -6.84 24.21 15.76
CA PHE A 171 -7.71 24.96 16.66
C PHE A 171 -6.86 25.48 17.82
N THR A 172 -7.15 26.70 18.26
CA THR A 172 -6.39 27.36 19.34
C THR A 172 -7.35 27.80 20.45
N SER A 173 -6.93 27.61 21.69
CA SER A 173 -7.58 28.21 22.86
C SER A 173 -6.53 28.81 23.79
N GLU A 174 -6.85 29.96 24.38
CA GLU A 174 -5.95 30.67 25.30
C GLU A 174 -6.15 30.18 26.74
N GLY A 175 -5.05 30.14 27.50
CA GLY A 175 -5.05 29.73 28.90
C GLY A 175 -3.84 30.25 29.67
N ALA A 176 -3.72 29.79 30.91
CA ALA A 176 -2.58 30.12 31.78
C ALA A 176 -1.84 28.84 32.17
N GLY A 177 -0.60 28.70 31.70
CA GLY A 177 0.35 27.70 32.15
C GLY A 177 0.89 28.06 33.53
N ARG A 178 1.09 27.04 34.39
CA ARG A 178 1.66 27.20 35.73
C ARG A 178 2.73 26.17 35.95
N PHE A 179 3.90 26.62 36.38
CA PHE A 179 5.02 25.72 36.69
C PHE A 179 5.97 26.38 37.69
N THR A 180 6.83 25.57 38.29
CA THR A 180 7.93 26.02 39.16
C THR A 180 9.20 25.31 38.70
N PRO A 181 10.19 26.01 38.11
CA PRO A 181 11.40 25.37 37.64
C PRO A 181 12.18 24.75 38.81
N ALA A 182 12.57 23.49 38.68
CA ALA A 182 13.36 22.77 39.67
C ALA A 182 14.84 23.21 39.65
N ASP A 183 15.63 22.80 40.65
CA ASP A 183 17.02 23.25 40.87
C ASP A 183 17.94 23.10 39.65
N ASN A 184 17.71 22.08 38.82
CA ASN A 184 18.51 21.78 37.62
C ASN A 184 17.83 22.24 36.31
N ALA A 185 16.70 22.94 36.37
CA ALA A 185 16.01 23.41 35.17
C ALA A 185 16.72 24.62 34.56
N ASN A 186 16.71 24.69 33.23
CA ASN A 186 17.14 25.86 32.46
C ASN A 186 15.91 26.51 31.78
N PRO A 187 15.03 27.19 32.55
CA PRO A 187 13.74 27.62 32.04
C PRO A 187 13.90 28.71 30.97
N TYR A 188 13.15 28.58 29.88
CA TYR A 188 13.03 29.66 28.89
C TYR A 188 12.34 30.90 29.47
N ILE A 189 11.35 30.69 30.36
CA ILE A 189 10.63 31.74 31.10
C ILE A 189 10.66 31.38 32.59
N GLY A 190 11.08 32.33 33.43
CA GLY A 190 11.01 32.22 34.89
C GLY A 190 12.34 32.07 35.62
N GLN A 191 12.26 31.87 36.93
CA GLN A 191 13.41 31.63 37.80
C GLN A 191 13.26 30.34 38.60
N VAL A 192 14.38 29.64 38.82
CA VAL A 192 14.45 28.41 39.64
C VAL A 192 13.85 28.65 41.02
N GLY A 193 12.97 27.74 41.44
CA GLY A 193 12.29 27.76 42.75
C GLY A 193 11.16 28.79 42.88
N LYS A 194 10.83 29.54 41.81
CA LYS A 194 9.74 30.52 41.80
C LYS A 194 8.58 30.02 40.96
N GLU A 195 7.36 30.14 41.49
CA GLU A 195 6.14 29.86 40.72
C GLU A 195 5.97 30.91 39.62
N GLU A 196 5.72 30.43 38.40
CA GLU A 196 5.49 31.26 37.23
C GLU A 196 4.09 30.99 36.68
N VAL A 197 3.45 32.05 36.20
CA VAL A 197 2.15 31.99 35.51
C VAL A 197 2.31 32.70 34.17
N VAL A 198 2.12 31.96 33.09
CA VAL A 198 2.39 32.44 31.72
C VAL A 198 1.14 32.31 30.86
N ALA A 199 0.85 33.32 30.05
CA ALA A 199 -0.19 33.22 29.03
C ALA A 199 0.27 32.27 27.92
N GLU A 200 -0.49 31.19 27.72
CA GLU A 200 -0.18 30.13 26.76
C GLU A 200 -1.36 29.88 25.82
N GLU A 201 -1.04 29.42 24.62
CA GLU A 201 -1.99 28.91 23.65
C GLU A 201 -1.93 27.38 23.65
N LYS A 202 -3.10 26.76 23.84
CA LYS A 202 -3.31 25.34 23.56
C LYS A 202 -3.65 25.20 22.07
N ILE A 203 -2.72 24.64 21.30
CA ILE A 203 -2.86 24.39 19.88
C ILE A 203 -3.20 22.91 19.69
N GLU A 204 -4.25 22.62 18.91
CA GLU A 204 -4.70 21.25 18.65
C GLU A 204 -4.81 20.94 17.16
N VAL A 205 -4.18 19.86 16.72
CA VAL A 205 -4.15 19.42 15.31
C VAL A 205 -4.47 17.93 15.17
N ILE A 206 -5.09 17.54 14.06
CA ILE A 206 -5.23 16.13 13.69
C ILE A 206 -3.96 15.68 12.96
N VAL A 207 -3.46 14.50 13.30
CA VAL A 207 -2.23 13.92 12.76
C VAL A 207 -2.50 12.49 12.28
N PRO A 208 -2.38 12.22 10.98
CA PRO A 208 -2.43 10.86 10.47
C PRO A 208 -1.24 10.03 10.97
N ALA A 209 -1.44 8.74 11.25
CA ALA A 209 -0.43 7.86 11.83
C ALA A 209 0.94 7.88 11.11
N PRO A 210 1.03 7.87 9.77
CA PRO A 210 2.30 7.94 9.05
C PRO A 210 3.10 9.22 9.34
N ASN A 211 2.41 10.33 9.62
CA ASN A 211 3.02 11.62 9.87
C ASN A 211 3.39 11.84 11.35
N ARG A 212 2.93 10.97 12.27
CA ARG A 212 3.04 11.18 13.72
C ARG A 212 4.45 11.54 14.19
N ASN A 213 5.45 10.75 13.80
CA ASN A 213 6.83 10.97 14.25
C ASN A 213 7.44 12.24 13.62
N ARG A 214 7.10 12.54 12.36
CA ARG A 214 7.56 13.75 11.66
C ARG A 214 6.99 15.01 12.32
N VAL A 215 5.70 15.01 12.61
CA VAL A 215 5.00 16.12 13.29
C VAL A 215 5.52 16.28 14.73
N LEU A 216 5.71 15.18 15.47
CA LEU A 216 6.28 15.24 16.81
C LEU A 216 7.67 15.89 16.80
N LYS A 217 8.54 15.48 15.88
CA LYS A 217 9.88 16.08 15.76
C LYS A 217 9.82 17.56 15.38
N ALA A 218 8.92 17.95 14.49
CA ALA A 218 8.75 19.35 14.10
C ALA A 218 8.26 20.20 15.28
N MET A 219 7.30 19.68 16.06
CA MET A 219 6.80 20.32 17.28
C MET A 219 7.94 20.53 18.28
N LEU A 220 8.69 19.48 18.62
CA LEU A 220 9.80 19.55 19.58
C LEU A 220 10.87 20.56 19.15
N ASN A 221 11.19 20.61 17.85
CA ASN A 221 12.20 21.53 17.32
C ASN A 221 11.75 22.99 17.29
N ALA A 222 10.46 23.25 17.08
CA ALA A 222 9.90 24.60 17.02
C ALA A 222 9.50 25.15 18.40
N HIS A 223 9.52 24.31 19.45
CA HIS A 223 9.08 24.71 20.76
C HIS A 223 10.16 25.49 21.52
N PRO A 224 9.82 26.61 22.20
CA PRO A 224 10.82 27.41 22.92
C PRO A 224 11.31 26.76 24.22
N TYR A 225 10.51 25.90 24.84
CA TYR A 225 10.89 25.18 26.06
C TYR A 225 11.73 23.95 25.74
N GLU A 226 12.69 23.65 26.63
CA GLU A 226 13.52 22.44 26.58
C GLU A 226 12.67 21.16 26.71
N GLU A 227 11.69 21.18 27.60
CA GLU A 227 10.75 20.08 27.84
C GLU A 227 9.31 20.55 27.61
N PRO A 228 8.79 20.51 26.36
CA PRO A 228 7.41 20.90 26.08
C PRO A 228 6.38 19.93 26.64
N ALA A 229 5.28 20.47 27.18
CA ALA A 229 4.10 19.69 27.50
C ALA A 229 3.24 19.48 26.25
N TYR A 230 2.87 18.23 25.97
CA TYR A 230 1.99 17.87 24.85
C TYR A 230 1.25 16.55 25.10
N ASP A 231 0.09 16.40 24.46
CA ASP A 231 -0.69 15.17 24.46
C ASP A 231 -0.83 14.61 23.05
N ILE A 232 -0.85 13.27 22.93
CA ILE A 232 -1.21 12.57 21.70
C ILE A 232 -2.33 11.60 22.01
N LEU A 233 -3.55 11.95 21.59
CA LEU A 233 -4.76 11.15 21.82
C LEU A 233 -5.08 10.37 20.56
N LYS A 234 -5.23 9.05 20.65
CA LYS A 234 -5.73 8.24 19.53
C LYS A 234 -7.23 8.51 19.36
N LEU A 235 -7.65 8.82 18.15
CA LEU A 235 -9.05 9.06 17.82
C LEU A 235 -9.73 7.78 17.34
N GLU A 236 -11.02 7.63 17.63
CA GLU A 236 -11.86 6.59 17.03
C GLU A 236 -12.17 6.87 15.56
N GLN A 237 -12.19 8.16 15.18
CA GLN A 237 -12.31 8.58 13.80
C GLN A 237 -11.20 7.98 12.95
N ARG A 238 -11.58 7.53 11.76
CA ARG A 238 -10.68 6.92 10.79
C ARG A 238 -10.43 7.91 9.66
N GLY A 239 -9.18 7.98 9.23
CA GLY A 239 -8.77 8.75 8.07
C GLY A 239 -9.15 8.04 6.78
N ASN A 240 -8.26 8.14 5.78
CA ASN A 240 -8.48 7.49 4.50
C ASN A 240 -8.66 5.98 4.68
N THR A 241 -9.61 5.44 3.93
CA THR A 241 -9.90 3.99 3.90
C THR A 241 -9.32 3.40 2.63
N LEU A 242 -8.71 2.24 2.77
CA LEU A 242 -8.15 1.46 1.68
C LEU A 242 -8.60 0.02 1.84
N GLY A 243 -8.50 -0.76 0.77
CA GLY A 243 -8.90 -2.14 0.85
C GLY A 243 -8.78 -2.91 -0.44
N LEU A 244 -9.22 -4.15 -0.36
CA LEU A 244 -9.14 -5.12 -1.43
C LEU A 244 -10.26 -4.91 -2.44
N GLY A 245 -9.93 -5.18 -3.69
CA GLY A 245 -10.84 -5.10 -4.82
C GLY A 245 -11.40 -3.71 -5.10
N ARG A 246 -12.02 -3.59 -6.26
CA ARG A 246 -12.75 -2.38 -6.67
C ARG A 246 -14.13 -2.75 -7.15
N VAL A 247 -15.10 -1.90 -6.85
CA VAL A 247 -16.43 -1.93 -7.47
C VAL A 247 -16.62 -0.65 -8.25
N GLY A 248 -16.94 -0.77 -9.53
CA GLY A 248 -17.22 0.35 -10.42
C GLY A 248 -18.33 0.01 -11.40
N GLU A 249 -18.55 0.91 -12.35
CA GLU A 249 -19.58 0.75 -13.38
C GLU A 249 -18.94 0.68 -14.76
N LEU A 250 -19.54 -0.12 -15.65
CA LEU A 250 -19.34 0.02 -17.09
C LEU A 250 -20.09 1.27 -17.57
N GLU A 251 -19.52 1.97 -18.56
CA GLU A 251 -20.21 3.09 -19.22
C GLU A 251 -21.54 2.65 -19.84
N GLU A 252 -21.50 1.54 -20.59
CA GLU A 252 -22.66 0.91 -21.22
C GLU A 252 -22.85 -0.52 -20.69
N PRO A 253 -24.07 -0.92 -20.27
CA PRO A 253 -24.34 -2.27 -19.82
C PRO A 253 -24.11 -3.32 -20.91
N LEU A 254 -23.55 -4.47 -20.53
CA LEU A 254 -23.34 -5.64 -21.40
C LEU A 254 -24.07 -6.86 -20.87
N THR A 255 -24.37 -7.84 -21.71
CA THR A 255 -24.73 -9.18 -21.21
C THR A 255 -23.51 -9.84 -20.57
N LEU A 256 -23.71 -10.83 -19.69
CA LEU A 256 -22.62 -11.56 -19.05
C LEU A 256 -21.69 -12.22 -20.09
N ASP A 257 -22.23 -12.77 -21.17
CA ASP A 257 -21.45 -13.39 -22.26
C ASP A 257 -20.53 -12.38 -22.98
N LEU A 258 -21.07 -11.19 -23.31
CA LEU A 258 -20.29 -10.11 -23.92
C LEU A 258 -19.25 -9.53 -22.95
N PHE A 259 -19.62 -9.39 -21.67
CA PHE A 259 -18.70 -8.94 -20.63
C PHE A 259 -17.57 -9.94 -20.41
N ALA A 260 -17.87 -11.23 -20.36
CA ALA A 260 -16.87 -12.29 -20.26
C ALA A 260 -15.91 -12.24 -21.46
N SER A 261 -16.43 -12.11 -22.68
CA SER A 261 -15.61 -11.94 -23.88
C SER A 261 -14.70 -10.71 -23.79
N LYS A 262 -15.21 -9.57 -23.32
CA LYS A 262 -14.41 -8.36 -23.07
C LYS A 262 -13.28 -8.63 -22.07
N VAL A 263 -13.56 -9.30 -20.95
CA VAL A 263 -12.54 -9.65 -19.92
C VAL A 263 -11.46 -10.55 -20.53
N LYS A 264 -11.85 -11.54 -21.32
CA LYS A 264 -10.91 -12.44 -22.03
C LYS A 264 -9.93 -11.65 -22.90
N ASP A 265 -10.46 -10.74 -23.72
CA ASP A 265 -9.67 -9.94 -24.67
C ASP A 265 -8.75 -8.94 -23.96
N VAL A 266 -9.27 -8.23 -22.96
CA VAL A 266 -8.53 -7.23 -22.17
C VAL A 266 -7.33 -7.84 -21.44
N PHE A 267 -7.50 -9.03 -20.86
CA PHE A 267 -6.43 -9.71 -20.14
C PHE A 267 -5.61 -10.67 -21.02
N GLN A 268 -6.01 -10.83 -22.29
CA GLN A 268 -5.36 -11.71 -23.27
C GLN A 268 -5.19 -13.14 -22.72
N VAL A 269 -6.24 -13.66 -22.09
CA VAL A 269 -6.25 -15.02 -21.54
C VAL A 269 -6.82 -16.02 -22.55
N PRO A 270 -6.25 -17.22 -22.69
CA PRO A 270 -6.67 -18.19 -23.71
C PRO A 270 -8.10 -18.71 -23.48
N ALA A 271 -8.51 -18.79 -22.22
CA ALA A 271 -9.85 -19.18 -21.79
C ALA A 271 -10.17 -18.52 -20.42
N LEU A 272 -11.44 -18.56 -20.06
CA LEU A 272 -11.95 -18.18 -18.75
C LEU A 272 -13.13 -19.06 -18.38
N ARG A 273 -13.53 -19.03 -17.12
CA ARG A 273 -14.77 -19.65 -16.63
C ARG A 273 -15.75 -18.56 -16.22
N TYR A 274 -17.04 -18.82 -16.29
CA TYR A 274 -18.02 -17.90 -15.70
C TYR A 274 -19.18 -18.66 -15.06
N VAL A 275 -19.86 -17.99 -14.12
CA VAL A 275 -21.02 -18.46 -13.37
C VAL A 275 -22.17 -17.47 -13.58
N GLY A 276 -23.37 -17.97 -13.85
CA GLY A 276 -24.59 -17.18 -14.02
C GLY A 276 -25.17 -17.23 -15.44
N ASP A 277 -26.36 -16.65 -15.59
CA ASP A 277 -27.08 -16.57 -16.88
C ASP A 277 -26.30 -15.71 -17.89
N PRO A 278 -25.91 -16.24 -19.06
CA PRO A 278 -25.18 -15.49 -20.09
C PRO A 278 -25.92 -14.24 -20.58
N ASN A 279 -27.24 -14.18 -20.44
CA ASN A 279 -28.08 -13.05 -20.84
C ASN A 279 -28.27 -12.01 -19.72
N LYS A 280 -27.74 -12.25 -18.52
CA LYS A 280 -27.83 -11.30 -17.41
C LYS A 280 -27.16 -9.98 -17.79
N MET A 281 -27.86 -8.87 -17.59
CA MET A 281 -27.29 -7.54 -17.79
C MET A 281 -26.31 -7.21 -16.67
N ILE A 282 -25.12 -6.78 -17.07
CA ILE A 282 -24.00 -6.38 -16.22
C ILE A 282 -23.77 -4.89 -16.40
N ARG A 283 -23.83 -4.14 -15.30
CA ARG A 283 -23.43 -2.73 -15.24
C ARG A 283 -22.43 -2.50 -14.13
N LYS A 284 -22.71 -2.99 -12.92
CA LYS A 284 -21.82 -2.83 -11.76
C LYS A 284 -20.91 -4.05 -11.63
N VAL A 285 -19.62 -3.82 -11.70
CA VAL A 285 -18.59 -4.86 -11.71
C VAL A 285 -17.75 -4.73 -10.47
N ALA A 286 -17.61 -5.83 -9.73
CA ALA A 286 -16.55 -5.99 -8.75
C ALA A 286 -15.35 -6.68 -9.42
N VAL A 287 -14.13 -6.26 -9.08
CA VAL A 287 -12.90 -6.93 -9.49
C VAL A 287 -11.98 -7.07 -8.30
N LEU A 288 -11.42 -8.27 -8.12
CA LEU A 288 -10.41 -8.57 -7.13
C LEU A 288 -9.41 -9.56 -7.74
N GLY A 289 -8.15 -9.14 -7.88
CA GLY A 289 -7.05 -9.99 -8.33
C GLY A 289 -6.80 -11.17 -7.39
N GLY A 290 -6.27 -12.26 -7.93
CA GLY A 290 -5.92 -13.43 -7.13
C GLY A 290 -7.14 -14.21 -6.64
N ASP A 291 -7.03 -14.82 -5.45
CA ASP A 291 -8.09 -15.64 -4.84
C ASP A 291 -9.15 -14.76 -4.13
N GLY A 292 -10.29 -14.55 -4.80
CA GLY A 292 -11.41 -13.79 -4.28
C GLY A 292 -12.55 -14.58 -3.65
N ASN A 293 -12.37 -15.88 -3.38
CA ASN A 293 -13.43 -16.75 -2.88
C ASN A 293 -14.10 -16.21 -1.61
N LYS A 294 -13.31 -15.60 -0.71
CA LYS A 294 -13.79 -15.03 0.57
C LYS A 294 -14.68 -13.80 0.40
N TYR A 295 -14.68 -13.17 -0.77
CA TYR A 295 -15.24 -11.84 -0.99
C TYR A 295 -16.49 -11.82 -1.87
N ILE A 296 -17.08 -12.97 -2.23
CA ILE A 296 -18.33 -13.03 -3.01
C ILE A 296 -19.46 -12.23 -2.33
N HIS A 297 -19.58 -12.31 -1.01
CA HIS A 297 -20.60 -11.57 -0.28
C HIS A 297 -20.26 -10.07 -0.19
N ALA A 298 -18.97 -9.70 -0.15
CA ALA A 298 -18.55 -8.30 -0.18
C ALA A 298 -18.90 -7.65 -1.52
N ALA A 299 -18.62 -8.33 -2.63
CA ALA A 299 -19.02 -7.91 -3.97
C ALA A 299 -20.54 -7.72 -4.05
N LYS A 300 -21.31 -8.71 -3.57
CA LYS A 300 -22.78 -8.64 -3.58
C LYS A 300 -23.34 -7.51 -2.70
N ARG A 301 -22.81 -7.31 -1.49
CA ARG A 301 -23.19 -6.18 -0.60
C ARG A 301 -22.95 -4.82 -1.24
N ASN A 302 -21.92 -4.70 -2.07
CA ASN A 302 -21.64 -3.49 -2.84
C ASN A 302 -22.49 -3.34 -4.10
N GLY A 303 -23.41 -4.28 -4.35
CA GLY A 303 -24.36 -4.26 -5.45
C GLY A 303 -23.78 -4.72 -6.79
N ALA A 304 -22.66 -5.45 -6.79
CA ALA A 304 -22.08 -5.96 -8.03
C ALA A 304 -23.04 -6.95 -8.73
N ASP A 305 -23.16 -6.80 -10.04
CA ASP A 305 -23.85 -7.75 -10.92
C ASP A 305 -22.98 -8.97 -11.19
N VAL A 306 -21.66 -8.73 -11.31
CA VAL A 306 -20.60 -9.71 -11.56
C VAL A 306 -19.36 -9.42 -10.70
N LEU A 307 -18.66 -10.46 -10.27
CA LEU A 307 -17.31 -10.41 -9.70
C LEU A 307 -16.29 -10.99 -10.69
N VAL A 308 -15.22 -10.25 -11.00
CA VAL A 308 -14.06 -10.75 -11.72
C VAL A 308 -12.98 -11.13 -10.70
N THR A 309 -12.62 -12.41 -10.62
CA THR A 309 -11.59 -12.90 -9.67
C THR A 309 -11.03 -14.25 -10.09
N GLY A 310 -9.82 -14.60 -9.66
CA GLY A 310 -9.17 -15.87 -9.93
C GLY A 310 -9.55 -16.97 -8.93
N ASP A 311 -9.06 -18.19 -9.21
CA ASP A 311 -9.10 -19.36 -8.32
C ASP A 311 -10.49 -19.75 -7.80
N LEU A 312 -11.55 -19.54 -8.58
CA LEU A 312 -12.91 -19.80 -8.10
C LEU A 312 -13.11 -21.30 -7.75
N TYR A 313 -13.48 -21.57 -6.49
CA TYR A 313 -13.75 -22.92 -6.00
C TYR A 313 -15.18 -23.36 -6.33
N TYR A 314 -15.38 -24.67 -6.52
CA TYR A 314 -16.66 -25.23 -6.97
C TYR A 314 -17.84 -24.89 -6.04
N HIS A 315 -17.70 -25.03 -4.73
CA HIS A 315 -18.78 -24.70 -3.79
C HIS A 315 -19.03 -23.20 -3.69
N VAL A 316 -17.98 -22.38 -3.82
CA VAL A 316 -18.10 -20.92 -3.81
C VAL A 316 -18.82 -20.43 -5.08
N ALA A 317 -18.65 -21.12 -6.21
CA ALA A 317 -19.42 -20.86 -7.42
C ALA A 317 -20.94 -21.12 -7.21
N HIS A 318 -21.31 -22.22 -6.54
CA HIS A 318 -22.71 -22.50 -6.15
C HIS A 318 -23.25 -21.44 -5.19
N ASP A 319 -22.45 -20.99 -4.23
CA ASP A 319 -22.83 -19.93 -3.30
C ASP A 319 -23.06 -18.60 -4.02
N ALA A 320 -22.19 -18.25 -4.99
CA ALA A 320 -22.33 -17.07 -5.82
C ALA A 320 -23.60 -17.11 -6.68
N GLU A 321 -23.91 -18.26 -7.30
CA GLU A 321 -25.15 -18.48 -8.04
C GLU A 321 -26.38 -18.32 -7.13
N SER A 322 -26.33 -18.89 -5.93
CA SER A 322 -27.42 -18.84 -4.94
C SER A 322 -27.74 -17.41 -4.46
N ILE A 323 -26.74 -16.52 -4.42
CA ILE A 323 -26.94 -15.09 -4.11
C ILE A 323 -27.16 -14.21 -5.35
N ASN A 324 -27.35 -14.84 -6.52
CA ASN A 324 -27.51 -14.18 -7.82
C ASN A 324 -26.37 -13.17 -8.09
N LEU A 325 -25.13 -13.60 -7.88
CA LEU A 325 -23.91 -12.89 -8.27
C LEU A 325 -23.28 -13.67 -9.42
N ALA A 326 -23.10 -13.02 -10.57
CA ALA A 326 -22.30 -13.65 -11.63
C ALA A 326 -20.82 -13.63 -11.24
N VAL A 327 -20.04 -14.57 -11.73
CA VAL A 327 -18.58 -14.57 -11.53
C VAL A 327 -17.90 -14.81 -12.87
N VAL A 328 -16.84 -14.08 -13.15
CA VAL A 328 -15.94 -14.34 -14.29
C VAL A 328 -14.56 -14.63 -13.71
N ASP A 329 -14.03 -15.80 -14.03
CA ASP A 329 -12.73 -16.27 -13.59
C ASP A 329 -11.77 -16.39 -14.78
N PRO A 330 -10.95 -15.35 -15.03
CA PRO A 330 -9.92 -15.35 -16.06
C PRO A 330 -8.59 -15.98 -15.60
N GLY A 331 -8.54 -16.59 -14.42
CA GLY A 331 -7.33 -17.11 -13.79
C GLY A 331 -6.61 -16.09 -12.90
N HIS A 332 -5.85 -16.58 -11.93
CA HIS A 332 -5.09 -15.75 -10.98
C HIS A 332 -4.05 -14.85 -11.67
N ASN A 333 -3.43 -15.35 -12.75
CA ASN A 333 -2.32 -14.68 -13.45
C ASN A 333 -2.68 -13.32 -14.07
N ILE A 334 -3.96 -12.91 -14.13
CA ILE A 334 -4.34 -11.57 -14.60
C ILE A 334 -3.67 -10.45 -13.79
N GLU A 335 -3.22 -10.74 -12.57
CA GLU A 335 -2.45 -9.82 -11.74
C GLU A 335 -1.10 -9.41 -12.36
N LYS A 336 -0.63 -10.09 -13.41
CA LYS A 336 0.56 -9.68 -14.19
C LYS A 336 0.50 -8.25 -14.71
N VAL A 337 -0.68 -7.61 -14.74
CA VAL A 337 -0.82 -6.16 -15.00
C VAL A 337 0.08 -5.32 -14.07
N MET A 338 0.32 -5.80 -12.85
CA MET A 338 1.13 -5.09 -11.88
C MET A 338 2.62 -5.04 -12.25
N ILE A 339 3.11 -5.98 -13.08
CA ILE A 339 4.50 -5.97 -13.54
C ILE A 339 4.79 -4.65 -14.28
N GLU A 340 3.91 -4.28 -15.21
CA GLU A 340 4.02 -3.03 -15.93
C GLU A 340 3.70 -1.83 -15.03
N GLY A 341 2.60 -1.89 -14.27
CA GLY A 341 2.19 -0.78 -13.43
C GLY A 341 3.24 -0.38 -12.39
N VAL A 342 3.83 -1.35 -11.68
CA VAL A 342 4.89 -1.11 -10.70
C VAL A 342 6.16 -0.60 -11.38
N ALA A 343 6.58 -1.19 -12.52
CA ALA A 343 7.77 -0.74 -13.23
C ALA A 343 7.64 0.71 -13.71
N VAL A 344 6.48 1.09 -14.28
CA VAL A 344 6.21 2.45 -14.73
C VAL A 344 6.15 3.42 -13.56
N TYR A 345 5.39 3.09 -12.51
CA TYR A 345 5.26 3.93 -11.32
C TYR A 345 6.62 4.19 -10.68
N MET A 346 7.40 3.13 -10.43
CA MET A 346 8.68 3.23 -9.76
C MET A 346 9.75 3.89 -10.62
N GLN A 347 9.72 3.70 -11.94
CA GLN A 347 10.62 4.43 -12.84
C GLN A 347 10.35 5.93 -12.75
N GLN A 348 9.08 6.35 -12.76
CA GLN A 348 8.70 7.75 -12.61
C GLN A 348 9.11 8.30 -11.23
N ALA A 349 8.78 7.58 -10.14
CA ALA A 349 9.16 7.99 -8.79
C ALA A 349 10.69 8.13 -8.62
N CYS A 350 11.47 7.21 -9.20
CA CYS A 350 12.93 7.30 -9.18
C CYS A 350 13.44 8.49 -10.00
N ASN A 351 12.83 8.78 -11.15
CA ASN A 351 13.19 9.96 -11.95
C ASN A 351 12.95 11.26 -11.16
N ASP A 352 11.81 11.37 -10.49
CA ASP A 352 11.45 12.53 -9.66
C ASP A 352 12.40 12.69 -8.46
N ALA A 353 12.77 11.57 -7.83
CA ALA A 353 13.80 11.51 -6.79
C ALA A 353 15.25 11.64 -7.32
N LYS A 354 15.43 11.73 -8.65
CA LYS A 354 16.72 11.77 -9.36
C LYS A 354 17.61 10.55 -9.10
N PHE A 355 17.04 9.38 -8.84
CA PHE A 355 17.75 8.11 -8.63
C PHE A 355 18.13 7.47 -9.97
N ALA A 356 19.36 6.95 -10.05
CA ALA A 356 19.89 6.27 -11.23
C ALA A 356 19.55 4.77 -11.20
N VAL A 357 18.25 4.45 -11.28
CA VAL A 357 17.74 3.07 -11.22
C VAL A 357 16.84 2.80 -12.42
N ASN A 358 17.02 1.65 -13.05
CA ASN A 358 16.19 1.18 -14.16
C ASN A 358 15.26 0.04 -13.71
N PHE A 359 13.96 0.18 -13.96
CA PHE A 359 12.97 -0.86 -13.67
C PHE A 359 12.69 -1.70 -14.91
N LEU A 360 12.99 -2.99 -14.80
CA LEU A 360 12.80 -4.00 -15.83
C LEU A 360 11.52 -4.76 -15.55
N LYS A 361 10.79 -5.08 -16.63
CA LYS A 361 9.60 -5.95 -16.59
C LYS A 361 10.05 -7.37 -16.86
N SER A 362 9.66 -8.32 -16.01
CA SER A 362 9.88 -9.74 -16.28
C SER A 362 9.08 -10.17 -17.51
N GLU A 363 9.72 -10.94 -18.38
CA GLU A 363 9.11 -11.52 -19.58
C GLU A 363 8.75 -13.00 -19.41
N VAL A 364 9.12 -13.59 -18.27
CA VAL A 364 8.84 -15.00 -17.96
C VAL A 364 7.34 -15.18 -17.76
N ASN A 365 6.74 -16.12 -18.52
CA ASN A 365 5.34 -16.48 -18.31
C ASN A 365 5.23 -17.43 -17.11
N THR A 366 4.63 -16.96 -16.03
CA THR A 366 4.45 -17.72 -14.79
C THR A 366 3.07 -18.37 -14.66
N GLU A 367 2.23 -18.33 -15.70
CA GLU A 367 0.93 -19.01 -15.73
C GLU A 367 1.12 -20.54 -15.75
N PRO A 368 0.75 -21.27 -14.68
CA PRO A 368 0.87 -22.73 -14.65
C PRO A 368 -0.21 -23.44 -15.50
N PHE A 369 -1.35 -22.82 -15.77
CA PHE A 369 -2.48 -23.46 -16.43
C PHE A 369 -2.40 -23.38 -17.95
N GLN A 370 -2.52 -24.54 -18.60
CA GLN A 370 -2.68 -24.67 -20.04
C GLN A 370 -4.11 -25.14 -20.34
N PHE A 371 -4.78 -24.45 -21.25
CA PHE A 371 -6.16 -24.72 -21.64
C PHE A 371 -6.20 -25.50 -22.96
N LYS A 372 -7.08 -26.51 -23.05
CA LYS A 372 -7.25 -27.37 -24.22
C LYS A 372 -8.55 -27.07 -24.96
#